data_AF-A0A9E6JVU4-F1
#
_entry.id   AF-A0A9E6JVU4-F1
#
_cell.length_a   1.000
_cell.length_b   1.000
_cell.length_c   1.000
_cell.angle_alpha   90.00
_cell.angle_beta   90.00
_cell.angle_gamma   90.00
#
_symmetry.space_group_name_H-M   'P 1'
#
loop_
_entity.id
_entity.type
_entity.pdbx_description
1 polymer ?
#
loop_
_entity_poly.entity_id
_entity_poly.type
_entity_poly.pdbx_seq_one_letter_code
_entity_poly.pdbx_strand_id
1 'polypeptide(L)'
;RDIEDFEIEVSSSGLDFPLQLPRQYKKNTGKEIKVIMKDGTVKKGILTEVLNDGFVLEESFITKNIKKKKEITKMPVSIAFENVKDTRIIVNI
;
A
#
# COMPACT_ATOMS: atom_id res chain seq x y z
N ARG A 1 33.00 18.80 30.99
CA ARG A 1 33.31 17.36 31.05
C ARG A 1 32.07 16.68 30.49
N ASP A 2 32.19 16.26 29.22
CA ASP A 2 31.41 15.25 28.47
C ASP A 2 29.87 15.42 28.46
N ILE A 3 29.25 16.03 27.43
CA ILE A 3 28.82 15.39 26.16
C ILE A 3 28.17 14.03 26.42
N GLU A 4 26.88 14.06 26.73
CA GLU A 4 25.98 12.97 26.39
C GLU A 4 25.14 13.46 25.20
N ASP A 5 25.72 13.30 24.00
CA ASP A 5 24.95 13.19 22.77
C ASP A 5 23.98 12.01 22.96
N PHE A 6 22.74 12.31 23.35
CA PHE A 6 21.66 11.37 23.09
C PHE A 6 21.38 11.45 21.59
N GLU A 7 22.12 10.64 20.84
CA GLU A 7 21.63 10.06 19.59
C GLU A 7 20.26 9.44 19.87
N ILE A 8 19.21 10.25 19.76
CA ILE A 8 17.92 9.68 19.42
C ILE A 8 17.99 9.48 17.91
N GLU A 9 18.70 8.42 17.50
CA GLU A 9 18.40 7.77 16.25
C GLU A 9 16.94 7.31 16.35
N VAL A 10 16.03 8.14 15.84
CA VAL A 10 14.75 7.63 15.35
C VAL A 10 15.02 6.91 14.03
N SER A 11 15.90 5.90 14.06
CA SER A 11 16.08 4.94 12.98
C SER A 11 15.07 3.81 13.19
N SER A 12 13.78 4.14 13.25
CA SER A 12 12.72 3.14 13.09
C SER A 12 12.62 2.75 11.61
N SER A 13 13.74 2.34 11.03
CA SER A 13 13.84 1.73 9.70
C SER A 13 13.29 0.31 9.79
N GLY A 14 11.97 0.20 9.96
CA GLY A 14 11.30 -1.09 10.10
C GLY A 14 9.79 -1.06 9.83
N LEU A 15 9.27 -0.02 9.20
CA LEU A 15 7.81 0.21 9.10
C LEU A 15 7.13 -0.33 7.83
N ASP A 16 7.77 -1.26 7.11
CA ASP A 16 7.13 -2.00 6.01
C ASP A 16 6.71 -3.40 6.49
N PHE A 17 5.81 -3.45 7.47
CA PHE A 17 5.20 -4.73 7.88
C PHE A 17 4.25 -5.23 6.80
N PRO A 18 4.42 -6.47 6.30
CA PRO A 18 3.49 -7.03 5.35
C PRO A 18 2.12 -7.26 6.01
N LEU A 19 1.06 -6.89 5.29
CA LEU A 19 -0.33 -7.17 5.60
C LEU A 19 -0.62 -8.65 5.32
N GLN A 20 -0.51 -9.48 6.36
CA GLN A 20 -0.80 -10.92 6.30
C GLN A 20 -2.22 -11.24 6.80
N LEU A 21 -2.76 -10.44 7.73
CA LEU A 21 -4.04 -10.71 8.38
C LEU A 21 -5.15 -9.82 7.80
N PRO A 22 -6.35 -10.35 7.51
CA PRO A 22 -7.49 -9.56 7.03
C PRO A 22 -7.84 -8.37 7.95
N ARG A 23 -7.64 -8.54 9.26
CA ARG A 23 -7.85 -7.47 10.26
C ARG A 23 -6.92 -6.27 10.06
N GLN A 24 -5.70 -6.49 9.55
CA GLN A 24 -4.76 -5.41 9.27
C GLN A 24 -5.21 -4.59 8.04
N TYR A 25 -5.78 -5.23 7.01
CA TYR A 25 -6.37 -4.51 5.88
C TYR A 25 -7.48 -3.57 6.38
N LYS A 26 -8.39 -4.09 7.21
CA LYS A 26 -9.49 -3.29 7.77
C LYS A 26 -9.01 -2.09 8.61
N LYS A 27 -7.83 -2.17 9.23
CA LYS A 27 -7.20 -1.05 9.96
C LYS A 27 -6.48 -0.05 9.04
N ASN A 28 -6.14 -0.45 7.82
CA ASN A 28 -5.40 0.36 6.87
C ASN A 28 -6.26 0.77 5.67
N THR A 29 -7.59 0.66 5.78
CA THR A 29 -8.54 1.24 4.84
C THR A 29 -8.30 2.76 4.73
N GLY A 30 -8.20 3.27 3.52
CA GLY A 30 -7.82 4.63 3.17
C GLY A 30 -6.31 4.85 2.99
N LYS A 31 -5.45 3.84 3.21
CA LYS A 31 -4.00 3.95 2.99
C LYS A 31 -3.56 3.37 1.66
N GLU A 32 -2.44 3.87 1.16
CA GLU A 32 -1.79 3.31 -0.02
C GLU A 32 -1.09 2.00 0.34
N ILE A 33 -1.40 0.94 -0.40
CA ILE A 33 -0.82 -0.38 -0.23
C ILE A 33 -0.29 -0.91 -1.58
N LYS A 34 0.77 -1.70 -1.49
CA LYS A 34 1.35 -2.48 -2.57
C LYS A 34 0.94 -3.93 -2.38
N VAL A 35 0.15 -4.46 -3.30
CA VAL A 35 -0.31 -5.85 -3.30
C VAL A 35 0.52 -6.63 -4.31
N ILE A 36 1.07 -7.76 -3.90
CA ILE A 36 1.72 -8.75 -4.76
C ILE A 36 0.74 -9.92 -4.89
N MET A 37 0.24 -10.15 -6.09
CA MET A 37 -0.63 -11.28 -6.38
C MET A 37 0.18 -12.57 -6.60
N LYS A 38 -0.50 -13.72 -6.52
CA LYS A 38 0.08 -15.05 -6.73
C LYS A 38 0.58 -15.26 -8.16
N ASP A 39 0.00 -14.58 -9.14
CA ASP A 39 0.42 -14.54 -10.54
C ASP A 39 1.74 -13.78 -10.77
N GLY A 40 2.26 -13.07 -9.76
CA GLY A 40 3.44 -12.22 -9.85
C GLY A 40 3.12 -10.76 -10.19
N THR A 41 1.84 -10.42 -10.42
CA THR A 41 1.40 -9.05 -10.67
C THR A 41 1.54 -8.23 -9.39
N VAL A 42 2.14 -7.04 -9.52
CA VAL A 42 2.24 -6.07 -8.42
C VAL A 42 1.27 -4.94 -8.69
N LYS A 43 0.28 -4.80 -7.82
CA LYS A 43 -0.69 -3.70 -7.83
C LYS A 43 -0.34 -2.68 -6.76
N LYS A 44 -0.54 -1.41 -7.07
CA LYS A 44 -0.32 -0.30 -6.14
C LYS A 44 -1.52 0.62 -6.20
N GLY A 45 -2.09 0.91 -5.04
CA GLY A 45 -3.26 1.75 -4.96
C GLY A 45 -3.71 1.99 -3.53
N ILE A 46 -4.80 2.71 -3.39
CA ILE A 46 -5.39 3.04 -2.09
C ILE A 46 -6.39 1.96 -1.74
N LEU A 47 -6.26 1.36 -0.56
CA LEU A 47 -7.23 0.40 -0.06
C LEU A 47 -8.54 1.13 0.27
N THR A 48 -9.56 1.03 -0.57
CA THR A 48 -10.83 1.76 -0.35
C THR A 48 -11.78 0.99 0.53
N GLU A 49 -11.88 -0.33 0.35
CA GLU A 49 -12.78 -1.19 1.11
C GLU A 49 -12.16 -2.54 1.42
N VAL A 50 -12.61 -3.17 2.50
CA VAL A 50 -12.17 -4.49 2.92
C VAL A 50 -13.40 -5.33 3.20
N LEU A 51 -13.53 -6.42 2.46
CA LEU A 51 -14.60 -7.41 2.56
C LEU A 51 -14.07 -8.61 3.39
N ASN A 52 -14.92 -9.60 3.63
CA ASN A 52 -14.49 -10.81 4.37
C ASN A 52 -13.58 -11.70 3.51
N ASP A 53 -13.90 -11.87 2.22
CA ASP A 53 -13.17 -12.73 1.29
C ASP A 53 -12.14 -11.98 0.43
N GLY A 54 -12.07 -10.65 0.55
CA GLY A 54 -11.17 -9.84 -0.25
C GLY A 54 -11.18 -8.37 0.13
N PHE A 55 -10.73 -7.52 -0.78
CA PHE A 55 -10.67 -6.08 -0.60
C PHE A 55 -10.76 -5.35 -1.94
N VAL A 56 -11.09 -4.06 -1.88
CA VAL A 56 -11.12 -3.16 -3.03
C VAL A 56 -9.93 -2.22 -2.95
N LEU A 57 -9.13 -2.22 -4.00
CA LEU A 57 -7.98 -1.36 -4.19
C LEU A 57 -8.30 -0.35 -5.30
N GLU A 58 -8.26 0.94 -5.00
CA GLU A 58 -8.30 1.99 -6.01
C GLU A 58 -6.90 2.19 -6.57
N GLU A 59 -6.63 1.62 -7.74
CA GLU A 59 -5.38 1.88 -8.46
C GLU A 59 -5.48 3.22 -9.19
N SER A 60 -4.52 4.11 -8.92
CA SER A 60 -4.37 5.37 -9.65
C SER A 60 -3.28 5.23 -10.71
N PHE A 61 -3.68 5.04 -11.96
CA PHE A 61 -2.74 5.01 -13.08
C PHE A 61 -2.59 6.42 -13.65
N ILE A 62 -1.37 6.96 -13.62
CA ILE A 62 -1.03 8.18 -14.38
C ILE A 62 -0.73 7.73 -15.81
N THR A 63 -1.75 7.70 -16.66
CA THR A 63 -1.52 7.58 -18.10
C THR A 63 -0.87 8.88 -18.58
N LYS A 64 0.45 8.86 -18.80
CA LYS A 64 1.14 9.91 -19.56
C LYS A 64 0.71 9.77 -21.02
N ASN A 65 -0.45 10.30 -21.35
CA ASN A 65 -0.81 10.50 -22.74
C ASN A 65 0.07 11.64 -23.29
N ILE A 66 0.65 11.43 -24.46
CA ILE A 66 1.73 12.22 -25.10
C ILE A 66 1.31 13.68 -25.38
N LYS A 67 0.07 14.08 -25.07
CA LYS A 67 -0.49 15.42 -25.25
C LYS A 67 -1.10 15.98 -23.94
N LYS A 68 -0.25 16.56 -23.08
CA LYS A 68 -0.56 17.69 -22.16
C LYS A 68 -1.82 17.66 -21.26
N LYS A 69 -2.47 16.53 -20.99
CA LYS A 69 -3.51 16.41 -19.96
C LYS A 69 -3.24 15.20 -19.08
N LYS A 70 -2.94 15.44 -17.80
CA LYS A 70 -2.84 14.39 -16.78
C LYS A 70 -4.28 14.01 -16.38
N GLU A 71 -4.83 12.97 -16.98
CA GLU A 71 -6.04 12.34 -16.44
C GLU A 71 -5.62 11.28 -15.43
N ILE A 72 -6.07 11.47 -14.18
CA ILE A 72 -5.90 10.50 -13.11
C ILE A 72 -7.14 9.62 -13.15
N THR A 73 -7.08 8.51 -13.87
CA THR A 73 -8.16 7.52 -13.85
C THR A 73 -8.02 6.69 -12.58
N LYS A 74 -8.98 6.84 -11.67
CA LYS A 74 -9.14 6.01 -10.47
C LYS A 74 -10.03 4.83 -10.81
N MET A 75 -9.50 3.62 -10.74
CA MET A 75 -10.27 2.41 -11.03
C MET A 75 -10.30 1.52 -9.78
N PRO A 76 -11.49 1.25 -9.21
CA PRO A 76 -11.61 0.30 -8.11
C PRO A 76 -11.44 -1.12 -8.65
N VAL A 77 -10.52 -1.87 -8.05
CA VAL A 77 -10.21 -3.25 -8.38
C VAL A 77 -10.48 -4.12 -7.16
N SER A 78 -11.42 -5.05 -7.28
CA SER A 78 -11.65 -6.07 -6.25
C SER A 78 -10.63 -7.19 -6.37
N ILE A 79 -9.97 -7.52 -5.25
CA ILE A 79 -8.94 -8.54 -5.14
C ILE A 79 -9.32 -9.47 -3.99
N ALA A 80 -9.41 -10.78 -4.27
CA ALA A 80 -9.63 -11.79 -3.24
C ALA A 80 -8.34 -12.04 -2.45
N PHE A 81 -8.45 -12.26 -1.14
CA PHE A 81 -7.26 -12.58 -0.31
C PHE A 81 -6.56 -13.86 -0.77
N GLU A 82 -7.32 -14.80 -1.33
CA GLU A 82 -6.77 -16.02 -1.91
C GLU A 82 -5.80 -15.76 -3.07
N ASN A 83 -6.00 -14.70 -3.84
CA ASN A 83 -5.13 -14.35 -4.97
C ASN A 83 -3.93 -13.50 -4.55
N VAL A 84 -3.87 -13.06 -3.29
CA VAL A 84 -2.77 -12.27 -2.75
C VAL A 84 -1.67 -13.18 -2.22
N LYS A 85 -0.44 -12.85 -2.57
CA LYS A 85 0.78 -13.49 -2.07
C LYS A 85 1.38 -12.72 -0.90
N ASP A 86 1.53 -11.42 -1.07
CA ASP A 86 2.12 -10.51 -0.07
C ASP A 86 1.49 -9.14 -0.26
N THR A 87 1.37 -8.34 0.79
CA THR A 87 0.90 -6.96 0.67
C THR A 87 1.66 -6.10 1.64
N ARG A 88 2.02 -4.88 1.28
CA ARG A 88 2.80 -3.96 2.12
C ARG A 88 2.17 -2.57 2.08
N ILE A 89 2.26 -1.84 3.18
CA ILE A 89 1.73 -0.48 3.26
C ILE A 89 2.81 0.46 2.72
N ILE A 90 2.47 1.29 1.75
CA ILE A 90 3.38 2.34 1.28
C ILE A 90 3.22 3.52 2.24
N VAL A 91 4.17 3.69 3.15
CA VAL A 91 4.25 4.87 4.01
C VAL A 91 5.14 5.89 3.31
N ASN A 92 4.55 6.96 2.78
CA ASN A 92 5.32 8.15 2.40
C ASN A 92 5.57 8.95 3.69
N ILE A 93 6.82 8.96 4.15
CA ILE A 93 7.32 9.80 5.24
C ILE A 93 7.90 11.09 4.68
#